data_AF-A0A7C4R9S7-F1
#
_entry.id   AF-A0A7C4R9S7-F1
#
_cell.length_a   1.000
_cell.length_b   1.000
_cell.length_c   1.000
_cell.angle_alpha   90.00
_cell.angle_beta   90.00
_cell.angle_gamma   90.00
#
_symmetry.space_group_name_H-M   'P 1'
#
loop_
_entity.id
_entity.type
_entity.pdbx_description
1 polymer ?
#
loop_
_entity_poly.entity_id
_entity_poly.type
_entity_poly.pdbx_seq_one_letter_code
_entity_poly.pdbx_strand_id
1 'polypeptide(L)'
;MNRGYSIEVKSESKVVEVKFGPSISFDMIEEALNRLRKYIAEDYRIKLIGYISREYNYIRAFMLALSLFGKEDRIIFENKAKFKKAERRLKKRQMQELRSKGYNAKQISENLGVPLKTIYRWLKKGG
;
A
#
# COMPACT_ATOMS: atom_id res chain seq x y z
N MET A 1 8.09 2.75 -22.83
CA MET A 1 7.76 3.53 -21.62
C MET A 1 7.37 2.58 -20.49
N ASN A 2 8.16 2.54 -19.43
CA ASN A 2 7.88 1.69 -18.26
C ASN A 2 6.76 2.38 -17.44
N ARG A 3 5.51 1.90 -17.54
CA ARG A 3 4.30 2.60 -17.04
C ARG A 3 4.19 2.70 -15.51
N GLY A 4 5.19 2.21 -14.77
CA GLY A 4 5.18 2.26 -13.30
C GLY A 4 4.19 1.30 -12.64
N TYR A 5 3.42 0.52 -13.42
CA TYR A 5 2.51 -0.52 -12.94
C TYR A 5 2.45 -1.72 -13.90
N SER A 6 2.04 -2.88 -13.38
CA SER A 6 1.71 -4.08 -14.17
C SER A 6 0.27 -4.53 -13.92
N ILE A 7 -0.35 -5.17 -14.91
CA ILE A 7 -1.71 -5.70 -14.86
C ILE A 7 -1.64 -7.21 -15.04
N GLU A 8 -2.34 -7.93 -14.18
CA GLU A 8 -2.48 -9.38 -14.22
C GLU A 8 -3.97 -9.74 -14.11
N VAL A 9 -4.51 -10.44 -15.11
CA VAL A 9 -5.92 -10.83 -15.15
C VAL A 9 -6.06 -12.28 -14.71
N LYS A 10 -6.82 -12.51 -13.65
CA LYS A 10 -7.14 -13.84 -13.10
C LYS A 10 -8.59 -14.18 -13.41
N SER A 11 -8.83 -14.63 -14.64
CA SER A 11 -10.17 -14.91 -15.18
C SER A 11 -10.98 -15.89 -14.32
N GLU A 12 -10.34 -16.93 -13.80
CA GLU A 12 -10.97 -17.96 -12.95
C GLU A 12 -11.63 -17.39 -11.69
N SER A 13 -11.07 -16.31 -11.13
CA SER A 13 -11.55 -15.68 -9.90
C SER A 13 -12.29 -14.35 -10.15
N LYS A 14 -12.42 -13.94 -11.42
CA LYS A 14 -12.86 -12.61 -11.84
C LYS A 14 -12.13 -11.49 -11.09
N VAL A 15 -10.80 -11.60 -10.95
CA VAL A 15 -9.95 -10.58 -10.32
C VAL A 15 -8.95 -10.04 -11.32
N VAL A 16 -8.77 -8.72 -11.33
CA VAL A 16 -7.64 -8.07 -12.03
C VAL A 16 -6.74 -7.44 -10.97
N GLU A 17 -5.48 -7.86 -10.92
CA GLU A 17 -4.47 -7.27 -10.04
C GLU A 17 -3.68 -6.20 -10.79
N VAL A 18 -3.64 -4.99 -10.22
CA VAL A 18 -2.81 -3.89 -10.69
C VAL A 18 -1.72 -3.64 -9.66
N LYS A 19 -0.49 -4.00 -10.00
CA LYS A 19 0.67 -3.87 -9.11
C LYS A 19 1.42 -2.60 -9.48
N PHE A 20 1.35 -1.60 -8.62
CA PHE A 20 2.09 -0.36 -8.77
C PHE A 20 3.50 -0.45 -8.17
N GLY A 21 4.40 0.34 -8.73
CA GLY A 21 5.74 0.60 -8.23
C GLY A 21 5.76 1.45 -6.95
N PRO A 22 6.95 1.89 -6.50
CA PRO A 22 7.13 2.65 -5.26
C PRO A 22 6.50 4.04 -5.28
N SER A 23 6.47 4.65 -6.46
CA SER A 23 5.96 6.01 -6.69
C SER A 23 4.66 5.92 -7.48
N ILE A 24 3.55 6.25 -6.84
CA ILE A 24 2.21 6.17 -7.43
C ILE A 24 1.66 7.58 -7.52
N SER A 25 1.35 8.02 -8.75
CA SER A 25 0.62 9.27 -8.99
C SER A 25 -0.87 8.99 -9.22
N PHE A 26 -1.67 10.06 -9.13
CA PHE A 26 -3.08 10.03 -9.48
C PHE A 26 -3.28 9.60 -10.94
N ASP A 27 -2.56 10.21 -11.88
CA ASP A 27 -2.68 9.94 -13.32
C ASP A 27 -2.44 8.46 -13.64
N MET A 28 -1.50 7.80 -12.94
CA MET A 28 -1.26 6.37 -13.11
C MET A 28 -2.46 5.52 -12.67
N ILE A 29 -3.13 5.91 -11.58
CA ILE A 29 -4.33 5.21 -11.10
C ILE A 29 -5.48 5.42 -12.08
N GLU A 30 -5.69 6.65 -12.52
CA GLU A 30 -6.73 6.98 -13.50
C GLU A 30 -6.51 6.24 -14.83
N GLU A 31 -5.29 6.26 -15.37
CA GLU A 31 -4.94 5.54 -16.59
C GLU A 31 -5.21 4.03 -16.42
N ALA A 32 -4.79 3.44 -15.30
CA ALA A 32 -5.02 2.03 -15.03
C ALA A 32 -6.53 1.70 -14.98
N LEU A 33 -7.33 2.49 -14.26
CA LEU A 33 -8.78 2.27 -14.16
C LEU A 33 -9.50 2.46 -15.50
N ASN A 34 -9.11 3.46 -16.29
CA ASN A 34 -9.67 3.68 -17.61
C ASN A 34 -9.42 2.50 -18.56
N ARG A 35 -8.25 1.87 -18.48
CA ARG A 35 -7.95 0.66 -19.27
C ARG A 35 -8.73 -0.57 -18.80
N LEU A 36 -9.23 -0.57 -17.57
CA LEU A 36 -9.96 -1.68 -16.97
C LEU A 36 -11.48 -1.53 -17.03
N ARG A 37 -12.00 -0.50 -17.73
CA ARG A 37 -13.45 -0.26 -17.91
C ARG A 37 -14.23 -1.50 -18.32
N LYS A 38 -13.71 -2.28 -19.29
CA LYS A 38 -14.34 -3.52 -19.75
C LYS A 38 -14.50 -4.53 -18.62
N TYR A 39 -13.45 -4.76 -17.83
CA TYR A 39 -13.49 -5.69 -16.70
C TYR A 39 -14.44 -5.21 -15.60
N ILE A 40 -14.50 -3.90 -15.34
CA ILE A 40 -15.46 -3.32 -14.38
C ILE A 40 -16.91 -3.57 -14.85
N ALA A 41 -17.18 -3.42 -16.15
CA ALA A 41 -18.49 -3.68 -16.73
C ALA A 41 -18.87 -5.19 -16.70
N GLU A 42 -17.88 -6.08 -16.84
CA GLU A 42 -18.04 -7.54 -16.76
C GLU A 42 -17.99 -8.08 -15.31
N ASP A 43 -18.13 -7.19 -14.34
CA ASP A 43 -18.21 -7.52 -12.91
C ASP A 43 -16.94 -8.22 -12.37
N TYR A 44 -15.77 -7.83 -12.86
CA TYR A 44 -14.50 -8.18 -12.21
C TYR A 44 -14.25 -7.31 -10.98
N ARG A 45 -13.50 -7.86 -10.03
CA ARG A 45 -12.92 -7.11 -8.90
C ARG A 45 -11.52 -6.62 -9.27
N ILE A 46 -11.28 -5.34 -9.10
CA ILE A 46 -10.02 -4.69 -9.41
C ILE A 46 -9.23 -4.50 -8.13
N LYS A 47 -8.08 -5.17 -8.02
CA LYS A 47 -7.22 -5.11 -6.85
C LYS A 47 -6.01 -4.21 -7.12
N LEU A 48 -6.00 -3.03 -6.53
CA LEU A 48 -4.92 -2.05 -6.65
C LEU A 48 -3.89 -2.28 -5.53
N ILE A 49 -2.70 -2.74 -5.89
CA ILE A 49 -1.65 -3.19 -4.97
C ILE A 49 -0.46 -2.23 -5.04
N GLY A 50 -0.11 -1.57 -3.93
CA GLY A 50 1.02 -0.64 -3.92
C GLY A 50 1.19 0.16 -2.63
N TYR A 51 2.03 1.19 -2.65
CA TYR A 51 2.16 2.14 -1.53
C TYR A 51 1.08 3.23 -1.61
N ILE A 52 -0.18 2.82 -1.69
CA ILE A 52 -1.30 3.73 -1.95
C ILE A 52 -1.72 4.42 -0.65
N SER A 53 -1.56 5.75 -0.57
CA SER A 53 -2.18 6.54 0.50
C SER A 53 -3.67 6.69 0.19
N ARG A 54 -4.55 6.24 1.10
CA ARG A 54 -6.02 6.39 1.01
C ARG A 54 -6.51 7.85 1.15
N GLU A 55 -5.63 8.83 0.92
CA GLU A 55 -5.87 10.25 1.15
C GLU A 55 -6.26 11.00 -0.14
N TYR A 56 -6.29 10.34 -1.30
CA TYR A 56 -6.81 10.98 -2.51
C TYR A 56 -8.33 11.12 -2.44
N ASN A 57 -8.82 12.36 -2.36
CA ASN A 57 -10.27 12.67 -2.33
C ASN A 57 -11.02 12.05 -3.51
N TYR A 58 -10.40 11.99 -4.69
CA TYR A 58 -10.97 11.32 -5.86
C TYR A 58 -11.23 9.84 -5.61
N ILE A 59 -10.28 9.10 -5.02
CA ILE A 59 -10.46 7.67 -4.72
C ILE A 59 -11.62 7.48 -3.74
N ARG A 60 -11.73 8.37 -2.74
CA ARG A 60 -12.86 8.34 -1.81
C ARG A 60 -14.19 8.62 -2.51
N ALA A 61 -14.24 9.64 -3.38
CA ALA A 61 -15.43 9.96 -4.16
C ALA A 61 -15.82 8.81 -5.10
N PHE A 62 -14.84 8.18 -5.76
CA PHE A 62 -15.07 7.03 -6.62
C PHE A 62 -15.59 5.81 -5.83
N MET A 63 -15.00 5.50 -4.68
CA MET A 63 -15.50 4.45 -3.79
C MET A 63 -16.91 4.74 -3.27
N LEU A 64 -17.21 6.00 -2.94
CA LEU A 64 -18.55 6.43 -2.53
C LEU A 64 -19.55 6.26 -3.68
N ALA A 65 -19.19 6.64 -4.91
CA ALA A 65 -20.04 6.43 -6.06
C ALA A 65 -20.37 4.94 -6.24
N LEU A 66 -19.35 4.07 -6.17
CA LEU A 66 -19.57 2.62 -6.22
C LEU A 66 -20.48 2.11 -5.09
N SER A 67 -20.36 2.65 -3.87
CA SER A 67 -21.21 2.23 -2.76
C SER A 67 -22.67 2.60 -2.94
N LEU A 68 -22.95 3.75 -3.55
CA LEU A 68 -24.33 4.17 -3.87
C LEU A 68 -25.05 3.19 -4.82
N PHE A 69 -24.30 2.39 -5.57
CA PHE A 69 -24.83 1.36 -6.48
C PHE A 69 -24.60 -0.07 -5.97
N GLY A 70 -24.22 -0.27 -4.70
CA GLY A 70 -23.97 -1.58 -4.11
C GLY A 70 -22.76 -2.32 -4.72
N LYS A 71 -21.81 -1.58 -5.29
CA LYS A 71 -20.60 -2.09 -5.98
C LYS A 71 -19.31 -1.82 -5.19
N GLU A 72 -19.42 -1.83 -3.88
CA GLU A 72 -18.38 -1.43 -2.91
C GLU A 72 -17.13 -2.29 -2.98
N ASP A 73 -17.30 -3.57 -3.31
CA ASP A 73 -16.25 -4.59 -3.35
C ASP A 73 -15.51 -4.65 -4.70
N ARG A 74 -15.89 -3.80 -5.66
CA ARG A 74 -15.31 -3.79 -7.01
C ARG A 74 -13.89 -3.25 -7.05
N ILE A 75 -13.51 -2.38 -6.12
CA ILE A 75 -12.13 -1.91 -5.99
C ILE A 75 -11.57 -2.23 -4.62
N ILE A 76 -10.49 -3.02 -4.60
CA ILE A 76 -9.80 -3.44 -3.39
C ILE A 76 -8.42 -2.79 -3.37
N PHE A 77 -8.12 -2.04 -2.31
CA PHE A 77 -6.80 -1.46 -2.09
C PHE A 77 -5.97 -2.32 -1.15
N GLU A 78 -4.86 -2.86 -1.66
CA GLU A 78 -3.87 -3.54 -0.86
C GLU A 78 -2.62 -2.67 -0.70
N ASN A 79 -2.41 -2.17 0.53
CA ASN A 79 -1.23 -1.37 0.82
C ASN A 79 -0.04 -2.26 1.17
N LYS A 80 1.07 -2.14 0.44
CA LYS A 80 2.31 -2.88 0.73
C LYS A 80 3.00 -2.43 2.04
N ALA A 81 2.65 -1.25 2.56
CA ALA A 81 3.22 -0.77 3.81
C ALA A 81 2.65 -1.51 5.03
N LYS A 82 3.48 -2.31 5.69
CA LYS A 82 3.14 -3.01 6.93
C LYS A 82 2.69 -2.09 8.08
N PHE A 83 3.20 -0.85 8.11
CA PHE A 83 2.93 0.11 9.17
C PHE A 83 2.51 1.46 8.59
N LYS A 84 1.52 2.13 9.19
CA LYS A 84 1.12 3.49 8.83
C LYS A 84 2.25 4.50 9.12
N LYS A 85 2.24 5.66 8.46
CA LYS A 85 3.30 6.70 8.65
C LYS A 85 3.43 7.13 10.12
N ALA A 86 2.31 7.34 10.81
CA ALA A 86 2.29 7.70 12.23
C ALA A 86 2.91 6.60 13.11
N GLU A 87 2.50 5.35 12.89
CA GLU A 87 3.02 4.19 13.62
C GLU A 87 4.52 3.98 13.38
N ARG A 88 5.01 4.17 12.13
CA ARG A 88 6.44 4.14 11.84
C ARG A 88 7.23 5.18 12.63
N ARG A 89 6.68 6.39 12.81
CA ARG A 89 7.32 7.43 13.63
C ARG A 89 7.36 7.04 15.11
N LEU A 90 6.27 6.49 15.64
CA LEU A 90 6.21 6.00 17.02
C LEU A 90 7.22 4.88 17.26
N LYS A 91 7.22 3.85 16.41
CA LYS A 91 8.18 2.73 16.51
C LYS A 91 9.64 3.18 16.36
N LYS A 92 9.91 4.22 15.56
CA LYS A 92 11.25 4.80 15.46
C LYS A 92 11.68 5.47 16.78
N ARG A 93 10.79 6.20 17.47
CA ARG A 93 11.09 6.78 18.79
C ARG A 93 11.33 5.69 19.84
N GLN A 94 10.45 4.69 19.91
CA GLN A 94 10.61 3.54 20.79
C GLN A 94 11.93 2.78 20.54
N MET A 95 12.34 2.65 19.27
CA MET A 95 13.64 2.07 18.92
C MET A 95 14.80 2.87 19.51
N GLN A 96 14.76 4.21 19.45
CA GLN A 96 15.81 5.06 20.02
C GLN A 96 15.89 4.91 21.55
N GLU A 97 14.74 4.83 22.23
CA GLU A 97 14.67 4.58 23.68
C GLU A 97 15.20 3.20 24.07
N LEU A 98 14.89 2.15 23.31
CA LEU A 98 15.46 0.81 23.56
C LEU A 98 16.97 0.80 23.31
N ARG A 99 17.42 1.53 22.29
CA ARG A 99 18.85 1.65 21.98
C ARG A 99 19.61 2.36 23.10
N SER A 100 19.07 3.45 23.67
CA SER A 100 19.70 4.15 24.80
C SER A 100 19.73 3.29 26.08
N LYS A 101 18.79 2.35 26.21
CA LYS A 101 18.79 1.33 27.27
C LYS A 101 19.75 0.14 27.01
N GLY A 102 20.55 0.19 25.95
CA GLY A 102 21.57 -0.82 25.65
C GLY A 102 21.09 -2.04 24.84
N TYR A 103 19.84 -2.05 24.36
CA TYR A 103 19.33 -3.18 23.58
C TYR A 103 20.05 -3.28 22.23
N ASN A 104 20.29 -4.51 21.78
CA ASN A 104 20.86 -4.77 20.46
C ASN A 104 19.79 -4.79 19.35
N ALA A 105 20.22 -4.70 18.09
CA ALA A 105 19.30 -4.58 16.96
C ALA A 105 18.32 -5.75 16.83
N LYS A 106 18.73 -6.97 17.21
CA LYS A 106 17.88 -8.17 17.18
C LYS A 106 16.79 -8.09 18.24
N GLN A 107 17.14 -7.75 19.48
CA GLN A 107 16.18 -7.57 20.57
C GLN A 107 15.17 -6.46 20.26
N ILE A 108 15.62 -5.36 19.67
CA ILE A 108 14.74 -4.26 19.24
C ILE A 108 13.77 -4.71 18.15
N SER A 109 14.26 -5.46 17.16
CA SER A 109 13.45 -6.01 16.07
C SER A 109 12.32 -6.88 16.60
N GLU A 110 12.63 -7.79 17.53
CA GLU A 110 11.67 -8.68 18.18
C GLU A 110 10.66 -7.89 19.03
N ASN A 111 11.12 -6.98 19.90
CA ASN A 111 10.25 -6.18 20.77
C ASN A 111 9.26 -5.30 19.99
N LEU A 112 9.68 -4.73 18.85
CA LEU A 112 8.84 -3.81 18.08
C LEU A 112 8.07 -4.50 16.94
N GLY A 113 8.32 -5.77 16.66
CA GLY A 113 7.78 -6.49 15.50
C GLY A 113 8.20 -5.90 14.15
N VAL A 114 9.30 -5.14 14.13
CA VAL A 114 9.83 -4.43 12.96
C VAL A 114 10.96 -5.28 12.36
N PRO A 115 10.99 -5.51 11.03
CA PRO A 115 12.06 -6.32 10.43
C PRO A 115 13.46 -5.81 10.77
N LEU A 116 14.40 -6.71 11.07
CA LEU A 116 15.77 -6.39 11.47
C LEU A 116 16.49 -5.43 10.50
N LYS A 117 16.33 -5.64 9.19
CA LYS A 117 16.85 -4.74 8.14
C LYS A 117 16.33 -3.30 8.28
N THR A 118 15.09 -3.12 8.74
CA THR A 118 14.50 -1.80 8.99
C THR A 118 15.11 -1.14 10.21
N ILE A 119 15.39 -1.90 11.28
CA ILE A 119 16.10 -1.41 12.47
C ILE A 119 17.49 -0.89 12.09
N TYR A 120 18.30 -1.69 11.40
CA TYR A 120 19.62 -1.25 10.92
C TYR A 120 19.56 0.01 10.06
N ARG A 121 18.58 0.10 9.15
CA ARG A 121 18.38 1.30 8.34
C ARG A 121 18.03 2.53 9.18
N TRP A 122 17.26 2.38 10.25
CA TRP A 122 16.92 3.48 11.14
C TRP A 122 18.11 3.93 11.98
N LEU A 123 18.91 2.99 12.48
CA LEU A 123 20.15 3.28 13.22
C LEU A 123 21.15 4.03 12.35
N LYS A 124 21.37 3.60 11.10
CA LYS A 124 22.26 4.28 10.14
C LYS A 124 21.86 5.73 9.82
N LYS A 125 20.57 6.06 9.94
CA LYS A 125 20.03 7.41 9.66
C LYS A 125 19.90 8.30 10.91
N GLY A 126 20.18 7.77 12.09
CA GLY A 126 20.00 8.47 13.37
C GLY A 126 21.30 8.67 14.14
N GLY A 127 22.45 8.35 13.53
CA GLY A 127 23.78 8.78 13.96
C GLY A 127 24.23 9.98 13.15
#